data_AF-A0AAV5G0D2-F1
#
_entry.id   AF-A0AAV5G0D2-F1
#
_cell.length_a   1.000
_cell.length_b   1.000
_cell.length_c   1.000
_cell.angle_alpha   90.00
_cell.angle_beta   90.00
_cell.angle_gamma   90.00
#
_symmetry.space_group_name_H-M   'P 1'
#
loop_
_entity.id
_entity.type
_entity.pdbx_description
1 polymer ?
#
loop_
_entity_poly.entity_id
_entity_poly.type
_entity_poly.pdbx_seq_one_letter_code
_entity_poly.pdbx_strand_id
1 'polypeptide(L)'
;MSPLSLQTCVPSQHATSFAEWWRKSVKRVQKDKRKGFNSLVVTGAWLLWKCRNSCVCEGANPCLAELLRNFRDEQHLWSMAGALP
;
A
#
# COMPACT_ATOMS: atom_id res chain seq x y z
N MET A 1 7.20 -7.94 -19.45
CA MET A 1 7.36 -7.46 -18.05
C MET A 1 6.99 -8.61 -17.12
N SER A 2 7.97 -9.23 -16.45
CA SER A 2 7.69 -10.35 -15.56
C SER A 2 6.83 -9.88 -14.37
N PRO A 3 5.73 -10.56 -14.03
CA PRO A 3 4.93 -10.22 -12.86
C PRO A 3 5.84 -10.25 -11.63
N LEU A 4 5.83 -9.20 -10.82
CA LEU A 4 6.79 -8.99 -9.72
C LEU A 4 6.69 -10.02 -8.57
N SER A 5 5.95 -11.13 -8.74
CA SER A 5 5.70 -12.20 -7.75
C SER A 5 5.26 -11.70 -6.36
N LEU A 6 4.76 -10.47 -6.27
CA LEU A 6 4.31 -9.85 -5.02
C LEU A 6 3.02 -10.47 -4.48
N GLN A 7 2.34 -11.29 -5.28
CA GLN A 7 1.15 -12.05 -4.88
C GLN A 7 1.42 -12.96 -3.68
N THR A 8 2.66 -13.46 -3.53
CA THR A 8 3.08 -14.27 -2.37
C THR A 8 3.28 -13.46 -1.09
N CYS A 9 3.27 -12.13 -1.19
CA CYS A 9 3.42 -11.21 -0.07
C CYS A 9 2.07 -10.72 0.46
N VAL A 10 0.93 -11.14 -0.10
CA VAL A 10 -0.40 -10.72 0.38
C VAL A 10 -0.62 -11.25 1.81
N PRO A 11 -1.11 -10.41 2.75
CA PRO A 11 -1.39 -10.86 4.10
C PRO A 11 -2.51 -11.90 4.08
N SER A 12 -2.30 -13.01 4.78
CA SER A 12 -3.36 -13.98 5.05
C SER A 12 -4.44 -13.33 5.92
N GLN A 13 -5.70 -13.75 5.75
CA GLN A 13 -6.81 -13.38 6.63
C GLN A 13 -6.56 -13.74 8.11
N HIS A 14 -5.63 -14.64 8.39
CA HIS A 14 -5.23 -15.04 9.75
C HIS A 14 -4.03 -14.25 10.29
N ALA A 15 -3.51 -13.27 9.53
CA ALA A 15 -2.41 -12.44 10.01
C ALA A 15 -2.92 -11.48 11.10
N THR A 16 -2.45 -11.68 12.32
CA THR A 16 -2.88 -10.90 13.49
C THR A 16 -2.13 -9.58 13.65
N SER A 17 -0.98 -9.40 12.97
CA SER A 17 -0.13 -8.21 13.09
C SER A 17 0.37 -7.72 11.74
N PHE A 18 0.00 -6.48 11.40
CA PHE A 18 0.47 -5.78 10.20
C PHE A 18 2.00 -5.64 10.20
N ALA A 19 2.60 -5.27 11.33
CA ALA A 19 4.04 -5.08 11.44
C ALA A 19 4.81 -6.40 11.28
N GLU A 20 4.28 -7.49 11.82
CA GLU A 20 4.90 -8.82 11.70
C GLU A 20 4.82 -9.34 10.26
N TRP A 21 3.65 -9.21 9.63
CA TRP A 21 3.47 -9.54 8.21
C TRP A 21 4.42 -8.73 7.34
N TRP A 22 4.48 -7.40 7.51
CA TRP A 22 5.32 -6.52 6.71
C TRP A 22 6.79 -6.92 6.83
N ARG A 23 7.28 -7.17 8.05
CA ARG A 23 8.66 -7.64 8.28
C ARG A 23 8.95 -8.96 7.56
N LYS A 24 8.02 -9.92 7.58
CA LYS A 24 8.16 -11.22 6.90
C LYS A 24 8.15 -11.06 5.38
N SER A 25 7.26 -10.22 4.84
CA SER A 25 7.13 -9.97 3.40
C SER A 25 8.36 -9.28 2.82
N VAL A 26 8.92 -8.27 3.50
CA VAL A 26 10.16 -7.60 3.05
C VAL A 26 11.33 -8.58 2.91
N LYS A 27 11.43 -9.58 3.80
CA LYS A 27 12.48 -10.60 3.72
C LYS A 27 12.33 -11.50 2.49
N ARG A 28 11.10 -11.71 2.01
CA ARG A 28 10.77 -12.55 0.83
C ARG A 28 10.98 -11.81 -0.49
N VAL A 29 10.93 -10.47 -0.48
CA VAL A 29 11.14 -9.64 -1.66
C VAL A 29 12.65 -9.52 -1.99
N GLN A 30 12.98 -9.62 -3.28
CA GLN A 30 14.35 -9.43 -3.79
C GLN A 30 14.88 -8.05 -3.39
N LYS A 31 16.18 -7.94 -3.06
CA LYS A 31 16.77 -6.72 -2.45
C LYS A 31 16.51 -5.45 -3.26
N ASP A 32 16.61 -5.55 -4.59
CA ASP A 32 16.35 -4.49 -5.58
C ASP A 32 14.89 -3.99 -5.56
N LYS A 33 13.94 -4.84 -5.19
CA LYS A 33 12.50 -4.52 -5.18
C LYS A 33 11.95 -4.12 -3.81
N ARG A 34 12.76 -4.24 -2.74
CA ARG A 34 12.32 -3.91 -1.37
C ARG A 34 11.93 -2.45 -1.20
N LYS A 35 12.63 -1.53 -1.87
CA LYS A 35 12.31 -0.09 -1.81
C LYS A 35 10.90 0.15 -2.35
N GLY A 36 10.61 -0.33 -3.56
CA GLY A 36 9.28 -0.22 -4.17
C GLY A 36 8.20 -0.91 -3.33
N PHE A 37 8.47 -2.11 -2.80
CA PHE A 37 7.52 -2.82 -1.93
C PHE A 37 7.20 -2.03 -0.65
N ASN A 38 8.21 -1.47 0.03
CA ASN A 38 8.00 -0.67 1.23
C ASN A 38 7.18 0.58 0.94
N SER A 39 7.45 1.27 -0.18
CA SER A 39 6.64 2.41 -0.61
C SER A 39 5.18 2.00 -0.82
N LEU A 40 4.92 0.89 -1.51
CA LEU A 40 3.56 0.37 -1.71
C LEU A 40 2.84 0.08 -0.39
N VAL A 41 3.53 -0.55 0.57
CA VAL A 41 2.94 -0.88 1.88
C VAL A 41 2.62 0.39 2.69
N VAL A 42 3.53 1.37 2.71
CA VAL A 42 3.31 2.65 3.39
C VAL A 42 2.15 3.41 2.76
N THR A 43 2.12 3.54 1.43
CA THR A 43 1.03 4.24 0.73
C THR A 43 -0.30 3.52 0.93
N GLY A 44 -0.33 2.19 0.90
CA GLY A 44 -1.53 1.41 1.21
C GLY A 44 -2.04 1.62 2.64
N ALA A 45 -1.15 1.63 3.63
CA ALA A 45 -1.50 1.90 5.03
C ALA A 45 -1.98 3.34 5.24
N TRP A 46 -1.31 4.32 4.63
CA TRP A 46 -1.70 5.73 4.67
C TRP A 46 -3.10 5.96 4.10
N LEU A 47 -3.38 5.33 2.97
CA LEU A 47 -4.65 5.45 2.28
C LEU A 47 -5.80 4.77 3.06
N LEU A 48 -5.53 3.61 3.68
CA LEU A 48 -6.48 2.97 4.59
C LEU A 48 -6.78 3.86 5.81
N TRP A 49 -5.75 4.50 6.35
CA TRP A 49 -5.91 5.47 7.44
C TRP A 49 -6.77 6.66 7.01
N LYS A 50 -6.51 7.28 5.84
CA LYS A 50 -7.33 8.36 5.29
C LYS A 50 -8.79 7.95 5.10
N CYS A 51 -9.03 6.79 4.47
CA CYS A 51 -10.37 6.26 4.27
C CYS A 51 -11.12 6.08 5.60
N ARG A 52 -10.46 5.47 6.60
CA ARG A 52 -11.04 5.30 7.93
C ARG A 52 -11.33 6.65 8.60
N ASN A 53 -10.45 7.63 8.45
CA ASN A 53 -10.65 8.97 8.99
C ASN A 53 -11.85 9.67 8.32
N SER A 54 -11.98 9.61 6.99
CA SER A 54 -13.14 10.15 6.27
C SER A 54 -14.45 9.45 6.64
N CYS A 55 -14.44 8.13 6.84
CA CYS A 55 -15.64 7.41 7.29
C CYS A 55 -16.07 7.83 8.70
N VAL A 56 -15.11 8.03 9.61
CA VAL A 56 -15.40 8.37 11.02
C VAL A 56 -15.72 9.85 11.19
N CYS A 57 -15.07 10.75 10.46
CA CYS A 57 -15.21 12.19 10.61
C CYS A 57 -16.27 12.81 9.70
N GLU A 58 -16.50 12.27 8.50
CA GLU A 58 -17.40 12.87 7.49
C GLU A 58 -18.62 12.00 7.17
N GLY A 59 -18.73 10.79 7.76
CA GLY A 59 -19.82 9.86 7.47
C GLY A 59 -19.76 9.27 6.05
N ALA A 60 -18.62 9.40 5.36
CA ALA A 60 -18.42 8.82 4.04
C ALA A 60 -18.48 7.28 4.08
N ASN A 61 -19.03 6.68 3.03
CA ASN A 61 -19.09 5.23 2.88
C ASN A 61 -17.74 4.72 2.33
N PRO A 62 -17.12 3.64 2.85
CA PRO A 62 -15.84 3.17 2.33
C PRO A 62 -15.97 2.76 0.85
N CYS A 63 -15.38 3.56 -0.05
CA CYS A 63 -15.37 3.29 -1.48
C CYS A 63 -13.97 2.85 -1.93
N LEU A 64 -13.78 1.55 -2.15
CA LEU A 64 -12.51 1.00 -2.63
C LEU A 64 -12.08 1.58 -3.98
N ALA A 65 -13.05 1.93 -4.85
CA ALA A 65 -12.75 2.55 -6.15
C ALA A 65 -12.15 3.95 -6.00
N GLU A 66 -12.69 4.75 -5.07
CA GLU A 66 -12.18 6.09 -4.76
C GLU A 66 -10.81 6.01 -4.08
N LEU A 67 -10.65 5.02 -3.19
CA LEU A 67 -9.39 4.67 -2.56
C LEU A 67 -8.29 4.38 -3.61
N LEU A 68 -8.58 3.49 -4.56
CA LEU A 68 -7.66 3.15 -5.65
C LEU A 68 -7.40 4.33 -6.61
N ARG A 69 -8.36 5.24 -6.80
CA ARG A 69 -8.16 6.46 -7.58
C ARG A 69 -7.20 7.41 -6.88
N ASN A 70 -7.45 7.71 -5.61
CA ASN A 70 -6.56 8.53 -4.77
C ASN A 70 -5.15 7.95 -4.68
N PHE A 71 -5.02 6.62 -4.65
CA PHE A 71 -3.72 5.95 -4.70
C PHE A 71 -2.93 6.27 -5.97
N ARG A 72 -3.58 6.20 -7.14
CA ARG A 72 -2.94 6.52 -8.42
C ARG A 72 -2.58 8.00 -8.50
N ASP A 73 -3.47 8.88 -8.06
CA ASP A 73 -3.24 10.32 -8.07
C ASP A 73 -2.07 10.69 -7.16
N GLU A 74 -1.99 10.09 -5.97
CA GLU A 74 -0.88 10.30 -5.04
C GLU A 74 0.42 9.69 -5.58
N GLN A 75 0.40 8.48 -6.17
CA GLN A 75 1.59 7.97 -6.87
C GLN A 75 2.05 8.88 -8.01
N HIS A 76 1.13 9.43 -8.80
CA HIS A 76 1.43 10.35 -9.89
C HIS A 76 2.04 11.65 -9.38
N LEU A 77 1.49 12.24 -8.32
CA LEU A 77 2.03 13.44 -7.68
C LEU A 77 3.43 13.22 -7.12
N TRP A 78 3.68 12.06 -6.51
CA TRP A 78 4.98 11.73 -5.93
C TRP A 78 6.02 11.39 -7.01
N SER A 79 5.60 10.86 -8.15
CA SER A 79 6.43 10.70 -9.34
C SER A 79 6.79 12.07 -9.95
N MET A 80 5.81 12.96 -10.11
CA MET A 80 6.05 14.34 -10.55
C MET A 80 7.00 15.12 -9.64
N ALA A 81 6.94 14.86 -8.33
CA ALA A 81 7.84 15.46 -7.34
C ALA A 81 9.23 14.80 -7.27
N GLY A 82 9.49 13.75 -8.06
CA GLY A 82 10.77 13.02 -8.08
C GLY A 82 11.03 12.13 -6.85
N ALA A 83 10.01 11.91 -6.01
CA ALA A 83 10.13 11.11 -4.78
C ALA A 83 9.94 9.59 -5.04
N LEU A 84 9.26 9.23 -6.12
CA LEU A 84 9.11 7.86 -6.62
C LEU A 84 9.64 7.79 -8.07
N PRO A 85 10.32 6.69 -8.45
CA PRO A 85 10.76 6.48 -9.84
C PRO A 85 9.59 6.33 -10.80
#